data_AF-A0A3R8USQ0-F1
#
_entry.id   AF-A0A3R8USQ0-F1
#
_cell.length_a   1.000
_cell.length_b   1.000
_cell.length_c   1.000
_cell.angle_alpha   90.00
_cell.angle_beta   90.00
_cell.angle_gamma   90.00
#
_symmetry.space_group_name_H-M   'P 1'
#
loop_
_entity.id
_entity.type
_entity.pdbx_description
1 polymer ?
#
loop_
_entity_poly.entity_id
_entity_poly.type
_entity_poly.pdbx_seq_one_letter_code
_entity_poly.pdbx_strand_id
1 'polypeptide(L)' 'MQEDAITQGLQYLAREFSLSRQEWRDHHRGGDSLLDALVGHGYAQEQGERFGITARGQARLHAEATP' A
#
# COMPACT_ATOMS: atom_id res chain seq x y z
N MET A 1 5.32 19.17 23.45
CA MET A 1 4.58 18.55 22.33
C MET A 1 5.59 18.15 21.27
N GLN A 2 6.24 16.99 21.42
CA GLN A 2 7.25 16.48 20.49
C GLN A 2 6.84 15.10 19.94
N GLU A 3 5.94 14.39 20.65
CA GLU A 3 5.37 13.09 20.26
C GLU A 3 4.48 13.13 19.01
N ASP A 4 3.92 14.30 18.65
CA ASP A 4 3.07 14.47 17.46
C ASP A 4 3.87 14.38 16.16
N ALA A 5 5.07 14.97 16.10
CA ALA A 5 5.85 15.04 14.87
C ALA A 5 6.40 13.67 14.44
N ILE A 6 6.80 12.84 15.41
CA ILE A 6 7.27 11.47 15.15
C ILE A 6 6.10 10.61 14.67
N THR A 7 4.94 10.73 15.31
CA THR A 7 3.74 9.98 14.93
C THR A 7 3.24 10.40 13.54
N GLN A 8 3.23 11.70 13.23
CA GLN A 8 2.89 12.21 11.89
C GLN A 8 3.92 11.76 10.84
N GLY A 9 5.21 11.76 11.17
CA GLY A 9 6.26 11.25 10.28
C GLY A 9 6.09 9.77 9.97
N LEU A 10 5.80 8.94 10.98
CA LEU A 10 5.56 7.51 10.82
C LEU A 10 4.26 7.23 10.04
N GLN A 11 3.20 8.03 10.23
CA GLN A 11 1.97 7.93 9.44
C GLN A 11 2.17 8.38 7.99
N TYR A 12 3.05 9.36 7.75
CA TYR A 12 3.41 9.82 6.42
C TYR A 12 4.23 8.76 5.66
N LEU A 13 5.23 8.18 6.32
CA LEU A 13 6.04 7.06 5.80
C LEU A 13 5.19 5.79 5.59
N ALA A 14 4.26 5.47 6.50
CA ALA A 14 3.35 4.34 6.36
C ALA A 14 2.32 4.52 5.21
N ARG A 15 2.13 5.75 4.73
CA ARG A 15 1.34 6.11 3.55
C ARG A 15 2.16 6.12 2.26
N GLU A 16 3.48 5.96 2.31
CA GLU A 16 4.30 6.09 1.11
C GLU A 16 4.04 4.95 0.14
N PHE A 17 3.31 5.31 -0.91
CA PHE A 17 3.14 4.62 -2.17
C PHE A 17 4.49 4.08 -2.64
N SER A 18 4.74 2.80 -2.38
CA SER A 18 6.10 2.26 -2.40
C SER A 18 6.57 1.97 -3.82
N LEU A 19 5.64 1.76 -4.77
CA LEU A 19 5.95 1.18 -6.07
C LEU A 19 5.20 1.91 -7.18
N SER A 20 5.87 2.17 -8.30
CA SER A 20 5.22 2.45 -9.57
C SER A 20 4.65 1.17 -10.19
N ARG A 21 3.79 1.33 -11.20
CA ARG A 21 3.26 0.19 -11.96
C ARG A 21 4.36 -0.62 -12.65
N GLN A 22 5.44 0.04 -13.08
CA GLN A 22 6.59 -0.62 -13.68
C GLN A 22 7.32 -1.49 -12.67
N GLU A 23 7.64 -0.95 -11.49
CA GLU A 23 8.27 -1.69 -10.40
C GLU A 23 7.40 -2.88 -9.96
N TRP A 24 6.07 -2.70 -9.90
CA TRP A 24 5.14 -3.80 -9.64
C TRP A 24 5.31 -4.95 -10.63
N ARG A 25 5.33 -4.66 -11.95
CA ARG A 25 5.49 -5.67 -13.00
C ARG A 25 6.84 -6.38 -12.94
N ASP A 26 7.90 -5.66 -12.62
CA ASP A 26 9.24 -6.23 -12.50
C ASP A 26 9.34 -7.21 -11.34
N HIS A 27 8.59 -6.98 -10.25
CA HIS A 27 8.56 -7.83 -9.07
C HIS A 27 7.48 -8.93 -9.10
N HIS A 28 6.36 -8.72 -9.79
CA HIS A 28 5.20 -9.63 -9.78
C HIS A 28 4.87 -10.14 -11.19
N ARG A 29 5.15 -11.43 -11.42
CA ARG A 29 4.80 -12.15 -12.66
C ARG A 29 3.29 -12.26 -12.94
N GLY A 30 2.44 -11.88 -11.99
CA GLY A 30 0.98 -11.85 -12.13
C GLY A 30 0.45 -10.68 -12.98
N GLY A 31 1.32 -9.73 -13.34
CA GLY A 31 0.97 -8.61 -14.21
C GLY A 31 0.09 -7.55 -13.55
N ASP A 32 -0.42 -6.66 -14.40
CA ASP A 32 -1.20 -5.48 -14.01
C ASP A 32 -2.59 -5.84 -13.44
N SER A 33 -3.15 -6.99 -13.80
CA SER A 33 -4.50 -7.42 -13.40
C SER A 33 -4.64 -7.62 -11.89
N LEU A 34 -3.59 -8.09 -11.21
CA LEU A 34 -3.60 -8.26 -9.75
C LEU A 34 -3.56 -6.89 -9.05
N LEU A 35 -2.78 -5.95 -9.58
CA LEU A 35 -2.74 -4.58 -9.06
C LEU A 35 -4.11 -3.90 -9.21
N ASP A 36 -4.73 -4.02 -10.38
CA ASP A 36 -6.08 -3.48 -10.63
C ASP A 36 -7.13 -4.10 -9.70
N ALA A 37 -7.04 -5.42 -9.43
CA ALA A 37 -7.93 -6.08 -8.48
C ALA A 37 -7.72 -5.54 -7.05
N LEU A 38 -6.48 -5.39 -6.60
CA LEU A 38 -6.16 -4.83 -5.27
C LEU A 38 -6.69 -3.40 -5.12
N VAL A 39 -6.61 -2.59 -6.18
CA VAL A 39 -7.21 -1.25 -6.23
C VAL A 39 -8.74 -1.33 -6.21
N GLY A 40 -9.35 -2.18 -7.04
CA GLY A 40 -10.80 -2.37 -7.13
C GLY A 40 -11.44 -2.88 -5.84
N HIS A 41 -10.72 -3.67 -5.05
CA HIS A 41 -11.15 -4.13 -3.72
C HIS A 41 -10.90 -3.09 -2.60
N GLY A 42 -10.24 -1.98 -2.93
CA GLY A 42 -9.87 -0.93 -1.97
C GLY A 42 -8.74 -1.32 -1.02
N TYR A 43 -7.93 -2.32 -1.36
CA TYR A 43 -6.76 -2.75 -0.59
C TYR A 43 -5.49 -1.97 -0.97
N ALA A 44 -5.40 -1.53 -2.22
CA ALA A 44 -4.41 -0.58 -2.69
C ALA A 44 -5.09 0.69 -3.20
N GLN A 45 -4.35 1.79 -3.25
CA GLN A 45 -4.78 3.04 -3.83
C GLN A 45 -3.68 3.57 -4.77
N GLU A 46 -4.10 4.23 -5.84
CA GLU A 46 -3.24 4.97 -6.76
C GLU A 46 -3.18 6.44 -6.33
N GLN A 47 -1.97 7.01 -6.30
CA GLN A 47 -1.74 8.44 -6.14
C GLN A 47 -0.70 8.90 -7.16
N GLY A 48 -1.17 9.48 -8.26
CA GLY A 48 -0.33 9.76 -9.41
C GLY A 48 0.19 8.45 -10.02
N GLU A 49 1.49 8.35 -10.24
CA GLU A 49 2.10 7.16 -10.87
C GLU A 49 2.49 6.05 -9.87
N ARG A 50 2.15 6.22 -8.58
CA ARG A 50 2.57 5.32 -7.51
C ARG A 50 1.36 4.67 -6.84
N PHE A 51 1.58 3.46 -6.34
CA PHE A 51 0.60 2.63 -5.66
C PHE A 51 1.02 2.39 -4.21
N GLY A 52 0.06 2.47 -3.31
CA GLY A 52 0.24 2.35 -1.87
C GLY A 52 -0.86 1.50 -1.26
N ILE A 53 -0.56 0.86 -0.13
CA ILE A 53 -1.54 0.06 0.59
C ILE A 53 -2.50 0.97 1.37
N THR A 54 -3.79 0.62 1.40
CA THR A 54 -4.77 1.32 2.23
C THR A 54 -4.82 0.75 3.65
N ALA A 55 -5.43 1.46 4.59
CA ALA A 55 -5.71 0.93 5.92
C ALA A 55 -6.50 -0.39 5.89
N ARG A 56 -7.38 -0.56 4.89
CA ARG A 56 -8.13 -1.79 4.66
C ARG A 56 -7.23 -2.92 4.15
N GLY A 57 -6.31 -2.63 3.23
CA GLY A 57 -5.30 -3.58 2.77
C GLY A 57 -4.40 -4.05 3.91
N GLN A 58 -3.96 -3.12 4.76
CA GLN A 58 -3.19 -3.45 5.96
C GLN A 58 -4.00 -4.33 6.91
N ALA A 59 -5.26 -3.99 7.20
CA ALA A 59 -6.12 -4.80 8.06
C ALA A 59 -6.31 -6.24 7.53
N ARG A 60 -6.46 -6.42 6.21
CA ARG A 60 -6.53 -7.75 5.57
C ARG A 60 -5.24 -8.54 5.76
N LEU A 61 -4.08 -7.92 5.54
CA LEU A 61 -2.77 -8.54 5.78
C LEU A 61 -2.61 -9.00 7.24
N HIS A 62 -2.97 -8.15 8.20
CA HIS A 62 -2.90 -8.49 9.62
C HIS A 62 -3.88 -9.62 10.00
N ALA A 63 -5.07 -9.65 9.38
CA ALA A 63 -6.04 -10.72 9.59
C ALA A 63 -5.59 -12.09 9.03
N GLU A 64 -4.76 -12.12 7.98
CA GLU A 64 -4.18 -13.36 7.45
C GLU A 64 -2.89 -13.77 8.16
N ALA A 65 -2.18 -12.82 8.78
CA ALA A 65 -0.95 -13.07 9.53
C ALA A 65 -1.19 -13.63 10.94
N THR A 66 -2.45 -13.68 11.40
CA THR A 66 -2.83 -14.25 12.69
C THR A 66 -3.41 -15.65 12.44
N PRO A 67 -2.72 -16.74 12.84
CA PRO A 67 -3.22 -18.11 12.67
C PRO A 67 -4.44 -18.42 13.54
#